data_AF-A0A857A829-F1
#
_entry.id   AF-A0A857A829-F1
#
_cell.length_a   1.000
_cell.length_b   1.000
_cell.length_c   1.000
_cell.angle_alpha   90.00
_cell.angle_beta   90.00
_cell.angle_gamma   90.00
#
_symmetry.space_group_name_H-M   'P 1'
#
loop_
_entity.id
_entity.type
_entity.pdbx_description
1 polymer ?
#
loop_
_entity_poly.entity_id
_entity_poly.type
_entity_poly.pdbx_seq_one_letter_code
_entity_poly.pdbx_strand_id
1 'polypeptide(L)'
;MPQSKQRALSRDIILSTALDLVDEEGLSALSLRSLGKRLGVSQAAFYRHFPDKAALLEGISEQVWRLTFKAFLARVDAGTVNAESTPTPEASAPTDGTPTSPLLTYMRAYAHCLASTLRSHPGAVMLLLTHPMSTPEQLSLLARVFVTLARRGFTPNADMLGLVNAVSIYTTAFVAAEVVPPVGGSPEQPADLSAASDALDPEDAQALRPLIEDLLDGRYDFNAQFERGLEAILRGWA
;
A
#
# COMPACT_ATOMS: atom_id res chain seq x y z
N MET A 1 -42.83 -4.56 -14.53
CA MET A 1 -41.90 -4.88 -15.64
C MET A 1 -40.56 -5.29 -15.03
N PRO A 2 -40.04 -6.51 -15.27
CA PRO A 2 -38.85 -6.99 -14.55
C PRO A 2 -37.57 -6.47 -15.23
N GLN A 3 -37.10 -5.31 -14.80
CA GLN A 3 -35.89 -4.68 -15.32
C GLN A 3 -34.70 -4.99 -14.40
N SER A 4 -34.21 -6.22 -14.42
CA SER A 4 -32.88 -6.56 -13.84
C SER A 4 -32.34 -7.85 -14.45
N LYS A 5 -32.11 -7.86 -15.77
CA LYS A 5 -31.15 -8.82 -16.34
C LYS A 5 -29.87 -8.65 -15.55
N GLN A 6 -29.43 -9.73 -14.89
CA GLN A 6 -28.14 -9.90 -14.22
C GLN A 6 -27.14 -8.88 -14.72
N ARG A 7 -26.71 -7.95 -13.85
CA ARG A 7 -25.58 -7.06 -14.11
C ARG A 7 -24.47 -7.95 -14.66
N ALA A 8 -24.14 -7.81 -15.95
CA ALA A 8 -23.35 -8.81 -16.65
C ALA A 8 -22.06 -9.06 -15.85
N LEU A 9 -21.87 -10.31 -15.43
CA LEU A 9 -20.72 -10.69 -14.62
C LEU A 9 -19.45 -10.32 -15.40
N SER A 10 -18.62 -9.47 -14.81
CA SER A 10 -17.37 -9.00 -15.41
C SER A 10 -16.21 -9.26 -14.46
N ARG A 11 -14.98 -9.32 -15.00
CA ARG A 11 -13.76 -9.47 -14.19
C ARG A 11 -13.71 -8.39 -13.10
N ASP A 12 -13.98 -7.14 -13.46
CA ASP A 12 -13.98 -6.01 -12.51
C ASP A 12 -15.00 -6.17 -11.37
N ILE A 13 -16.23 -6.61 -11.66
CA ILE A 13 -17.26 -6.86 -10.63
C ILE A 13 -16.83 -8.01 -9.72
N ILE A 14 -16.26 -9.08 -10.29
CA ILE A 14 -15.78 -10.22 -9.51
C ILE A 14 -14.66 -9.79 -8.58
N LEU A 15 -13.66 -9.05 -9.09
CA LEU A 15 -12.48 -8.65 -8.31
C LEU A 15 -12.80 -7.62 -7.22
N SER A 16 -13.65 -6.63 -7.52
CA SER A 16 -14.11 -5.67 -6.49
C SER A 16 -14.86 -6.39 -5.37
N THR A 17 -15.81 -7.27 -5.71
CA THR A 17 -16.57 -8.03 -4.70
C THR A 17 -15.67 -9.01 -3.93
N ALA A 18 -14.67 -9.60 -4.58
CA ALA A 18 -13.71 -10.49 -3.90
C ALA A 18 -12.82 -9.71 -2.94
N LEU A 19 -12.38 -8.50 -3.31
CA LEU A 19 -11.62 -7.62 -2.45
C LEU A 19 -12.45 -7.19 -1.22
N ASP A 20 -13.70 -6.75 -1.42
CA ASP A 20 -14.62 -6.43 -0.32
C ASP A 20 -14.81 -7.61 0.64
N LEU A 21 -14.97 -8.83 0.10
CA LEU A 21 -15.10 -10.04 0.90
C LEU A 21 -13.83 -10.36 1.70
N VAL A 22 -12.65 -10.11 1.12
CA VAL A 22 -11.37 -10.30 1.79
C VAL A 22 -11.18 -9.29 2.92
N ASP A 23 -11.67 -8.06 2.76
CA ASP A 23 -11.61 -7.04 3.82
C ASP A 23 -12.63 -7.32 4.95
N GLU A 24 -13.82 -7.83 4.60
CA GLU A 24 -14.88 -8.16 5.58
C GLU A 24 -14.56 -9.45 6.37
N GLU A 25 -14.10 -10.50 5.70
CA GLU A 25 -14.03 -11.87 6.26
C GLU A 25 -12.60 -12.45 6.29
N GLY A 26 -11.62 -11.73 5.74
CA GLY A 26 -10.24 -12.18 5.62
C GLY A 26 -10.00 -13.12 4.43
N LEU A 27 -8.72 -13.26 4.07
CA LEU A 27 -8.30 -14.02 2.89
C LEU A 27 -8.64 -15.52 2.96
N SER A 28 -8.71 -16.10 4.16
CA SER A 28 -9.04 -17.51 4.39
C SER A 28 -10.50 -17.84 4.07
N ALA A 29 -11.42 -16.88 4.20
CA ALA A 29 -12.85 -17.04 3.89
C ALA A 29 -13.15 -16.98 2.38
N LEU A 30 -12.19 -16.49 1.57
CA LEU A 30 -12.36 -16.35 0.13
C LEU A 30 -12.41 -17.72 -0.58
N SER A 31 -13.56 -18.01 -1.18
CA SER A 31 -13.79 -19.18 -2.03
C SER A 31 -14.73 -18.82 -3.19
N LEU A 32 -14.69 -19.60 -4.28
CA LEU A 32 -15.66 -19.43 -5.38
C LEU A 32 -17.11 -19.59 -4.88
N ARG A 33 -17.32 -20.36 -3.81
CA ARG A 33 -18.63 -20.55 -3.18
C ARG A 33 -19.10 -19.28 -2.45
N SER A 34 -18.27 -18.71 -1.58
CA SER A 34 -18.61 -17.47 -0.84
C SER A 34 -18.81 -16.31 -1.82
N LEU A 35 -17.97 -16.21 -2.85
CA LEU A 35 -18.10 -15.21 -3.91
C LEU A 35 -19.36 -15.40 -4.76
N GLY A 36 -19.69 -16.64 -5.14
CA GLY A 36 -20.91 -16.98 -5.86
C GLY A 36 -22.17 -16.65 -5.07
N LYS A 37 -22.16 -16.89 -3.75
CA LYS A 37 -23.25 -16.50 -2.85
C LYS A 37 -23.43 -14.98 -2.81
N ARG A 38 -22.34 -14.21 -2.69
CA ARG A 38 -22.37 -12.73 -2.67
C ARG A 38 -22.87 -12.14 -3.99
N LEU A 39 -22.49 -12.74 -5.12
CA LEU A 39 -22.83 -12.26 -6.47
C LEU A 39 -24.13 -12.86 -7.05
N GLY A 40 -24.74 -13.83 -6.38
CA GLY A 40 -25.94 -14.52 -6.88
C GLY A 40 -25.70 -15.36 -8.14
N VAL A 41 -24.49 -15.91 -8.31
CA VAL A 41 -24.10 -16.72 -9.48
C VAL A 41 -23.54 -18.09 -9.07
N SER A 42 -23.65 -19.07 -9.97
CA SER A 42 -23.02 -20.39 -9.77
C SER A 42 -21.50 -20.29 -9.84
N GLN A 43 -20.78 -21.17 -9.12
CA GLN A 43 -19.32 -21.24 -9.19
C GLN A 43 -18.80 -21.42 -10.63
N ALA A 44 -19.54 -22.16 -11.46
CA ALA A 44 -19.21 -22.39 -12.87
C ALA A 44 -19.07 -21.09 -13.70
N ALA A 45 -19.72 -20.01 -13.28
CA ALA A 45 -19.64 -18.73 -13.99
C ALA A 45 -18.25 -18.08 -13.87
N PHE A 46 -17.50 -18.34 -12.78
CA PHE A 46 -16.18 -17.76 -12.57
C PHE A 46 -15.12 -18.35 -13.49
N TYR A 47 -15.25 -19.63 -13.89
CA TYR A 47 -14.28 -20.29 -14.77
C TYR A 47 -14.17 -19.66 -16.16
N ARG A 48 -15.14 -18.82 -16.55
CA ARG A 48 -15.07 -18.02 -17.79
C ARG A 48 -14.14 -16.81 -17.68
N HIS A 49 -13.82 -16.40 -16.45
CA HIS A 49 -13.03 -15.21 -16.15
C HIS A 49 -11.68 -15.57 -15.52
N PHE A 50 -11.64 -16.63 -14.72
CA PHE A 50 -10.45 -17.09 -14.01
C PHE A 50 -10.31 -18.61 -14.15
N PRO A 51 -9.18 -19.14 -14.63
CA PRO A 51 -9.00 -20.58 -14.77
C PRO A 51 -9.01 -21.31 -13.42
N ASP A 52 -8.53 -20.68 -12.35
CA ASP A 52 -8.42 -21.26 -11.02
C ASP A 52 -8.45 -20.20 -9.90
N LYS A 53 -8.29 -20.64 -8.64
CA LYS A 53 -8.24 -19.76 -7.48
C LYS A 53 -6.97 -18.90 -7.44
N ALA A 54 -5.84 -19.38 -7.96
CA ALA A 54 -4.59 -18.61 -7.98
C ALA A 54 -4.75 -17.38 -8.89
N ALA A 55 -5.30 -17.56 -10.09
CA ALA A 55 -5.62 -16.47 -11.00
C ALA A 55 -6.62 -15.46 -10.42
N LEU A 56 -7.55 -15.92 -9.58
CA LEU A 56 -8.44 -15.01 -8.83
C LEU A 56 -7.66 -14.17 -7.82
N LEU A 57 -6.75 -14.80 -7.04
CA LEU A 57 -5.92 -14.10 -6.06
C LEU A 57 -4.98 -13.09 -6.72
N GLU A 58 -4.36 -13.46 -7.85
CA GLU A 58 -3.55 -12.55 -8.67
C GLU A 58 -4.39 -11.37 -9.18
N GLY A 59 -5.63 -11.64 -9.59
CA GLY A 59 -6.57 -10.60 -9.99
C GLY A 59 -6.94 -9.65 -8.83
N ILE A 60 -7.01 -10.12 -7.59
CA ILE A 60 -7.23 -9.26 -6.42
C ILE A 60 -6.04 -8.33 -6.24
N SER A 61 -4.80 -8.84 -6.33
CA SER A 61 -3.60 -8.00 -6.33
C SER A 61 -3.60 -7.00 -7.48
N GLU A 62 -4.01 -7.42 -8.68
CA GLU A 62 -4.18 -6.52 -9.83
C GLU A 62 -5.17 -5.39 -9.53
N GLN A 63 -6.26 -5.68 -8.83
CA GLN A 63 -7.25 -4.68 -8.43
C GLN A 63 -6.66 -3.66 -7.46
N VAL A 64 -5.83 -4.07 -6.50
CA VAL A 64 -5.12 -3.15 -5.58
C VAL A 64 -4.18 -2.21 -6.36
N TRP A 65 -3.40 -2.75 -7.30
CA TRP A 65 -2.54 -1.93 -8.17
C TRP A 65 -3.35 -0.97 -9.04
N ARG A 66 -4.48 -1.42 -9.59
CA ARG A 66 -5.40 -0.60 -10.38
C ARG A 66 -5.94 0.57 -9.58
N LEU A 67 -6.38 0.36 -8.34
CA LEU A 67 -6.86 1.41 -7.45
C LEU A 67 -5.75 2.41 -7.12
N THR A 68 -4.57 1.90 -6.76
CA THR A 68 -3.38 2.70 -6.46
C THR A 68 -3.00 3.62 -7.63
N PHE A 69 -2.83 3.06 -8.83
CA PHE A 69 -2.42 3.81 -10.00
C PHE A 69 -3.52 4.76 -10.49
N LYS A 70 -4.80 4.39 -10.37
CA LYS A 70 -5.92 5.29 -10.67
C LYS A 70 -5.87 6.53 -9.78
N ALA A 71 -5.69 6.36 -8.47
CA ALA A 71 -5.60 7.47 -7.53
C ALA A 71 -4.36 8.34 -7.79
N PHE A 72 -3.21 7.72 -8.06
CA PHE A 72 -1.99 8.43 -8.41
C PHE A 72 -2.13 9.24 -9.71
N LEU A 73 -2.61 8.62 -10.79
CA LEU A 73 -2.79 9.30 -12.07
C LEU A 73 -3.80 10.45 -11.98
N ALA A 74 -4.86 10.29 -11.18
CA ALA A 74 -5.81 11.38 -10.93
C ALA A 74 -5.13 12.61 -10.30
N ARG A 75 -4.22 12.41 -9.34
CA ARG A 75 -3.42 13.50 -8.73
C ARG A 75 -2.46 14.13 -9.74
N VAL A 76 -1.82 13.30 -10.55
CA VAL A 76 -0.92 13.75 -11.62
C VAL A 76 -1.67 14.62 -12.61
N ASP A 77 -2.84 14.19 -13.07
CA ASP A 77 -3.70 14.91 -14.02
C ASP A 77 -4.30 16.20 -13.43
N ALA A 78 -4.62 16.20 -12.15
CA ALA A 78 -5.05 17.41 -11.44
C ALA A 78 -3.91 18.40 -11.15
N GLY A 79 -2.64 18.02 -11.37
CA GLY A 79 -1.49 18.85 -11.02
C GLY A 79 -1.29 19.04 -9.51
N THR A 80 -1.84 18.14 -8.69
CA THR A 80 -1.78 18.22 -7.21
C THR A 80 -0.57 17.48 -6.63
N VAL A 81 0.34 17.02 -7.48
CA VAL A 81 1.61 16.39 -7.07
C VAL A 81 2.64 17.52 -6.85
N ASN A 82 2.43 18.30 -5.79
CA ASN A 82 3.31 19.41 -5.40
C ASN A 82 3.94 19.11 -4.03
N ALA A 83 5.15 19.62 -3.79
CA ALA A 83 5.96 19.35 -2.60
C ALA A 83 5.37 19.84 -1.27
N GLU A 84 4.27 20.60 -1.27
CA GLU A 84 3.77 21.34 -0.10
C GLU A 84 2.62 20.67 0.68
N SER A 85 2.25 19.42 0.38
CA SER A 85 1.10 18.75 1.06
C SER A 85 1.46 17.91 2.28
N THR A 86 2.67 18.01 2.84
CA THR A 86 3.00 17.36 4.12
C THR A 86 2.97 18.42 5.23
N PRO A 87 2.13 18.31 6.27
CA PRO A 87 2.32 19.10 7.48
C PRO A 87 3.58 18.56 8.17
N THR A 88 4.70 19.28 8.02
CA THR A 88 5.92 19.04 8.80
C THR A 88 5.63 19.32 10.29
N PRO A 89 5.76 18.36 11.21
CA PRO A 89 6.03 18.69 12.60
C PRO A 89 7.47 19.21 12.64
N GLU A 90 7.63 20.44 13.11
CA GLU A 90 8.92 21.12 13.25
C GLU A 90 9.96 20.24 13.98
N ALA A 91 10.91 19.69 13.23
CA ALA A 91 12.22 19.30 13.75
C ALA A 91 13.22 19.17 12.59
N SER A 92 14.16 20.12 12.55
CA SER A 92 15.39 20.14 11.74
C SER A 92 15.21 20.26 10.23
N ALA A 93 15.08 21.52 9.77
CA ALA A 93 15.31 21.88 8.38
C ALA A 93 16.74 21.50 7.95
N PRO A 94 16.93 20.81 6.81
CA PRO A 94 18.20 20.81 6.12
C PRO A 94 18.34 22.15 5.37
N THR A 95 19.34 22.93 5.76
CA THR A 95 19.82 24.08 5.01
C THR A 95 20.51 23.59 3.74
N ASP A 96 19.76 23.37 2.67
CA ASP A 96 20.26 23.45 1.29
C ASP A 96 19.09 23.56 0.32
N GLY A 97 18.99 24.70 -0.36
CA GLY A 97 17.92 25.06 -1.30
C GLY A 97 17.98 24.32 -2.64
N THR A 98 18.38 23.04 -2.64
CA THR A 98 18.36 22.20 -3.85
C THR A 98 16.91 21.86 -4.16
N PRO A 99 16.34 22.27 -5.32
CA PRO A 99 14.98 21.92 -5.68
C PRO A 99 14.85 20.40 -5.69
N THR A 100 13.96 19.85 -4.86
CA THR A 100 13.67 18.42 -4.83
C THR A 100 13.34 17.95 -6.25
N SER A 101 14.05 16.94 -6.74
CA SER A 101 13.84 16.39 -8.09
C SER A 101 12.34 16.13 -8.31
N PRO A 102 11.73 16.62 -9.41
CA PRO A 102 10.32 16.42 -9.70
C PRO A 102 9.92 14.94 -9.63
N LEU A 103 10.81 14.03 -10.04
CA LEU A 103 10.57 12.59 -9.95
C LEU A 103 10.31 12.13 -8.51
N LEU A 104 11.08 12.62 -7.54
CA LEU A 104 10.95 12.22 -6.13
C LEU A 104 9.60 12.69 -5.55
N THR A 105 9.11 13.86 -5.96
CA THR A 105 7.78 14.35 -5.58
C THR A 105 6.68 13.41 -6.09
N TYR A 106 6.81 12.92 -7.33
CA TYR A 106 5.89 11.94 -7.90
C TYR A 106 5.98 10.59 -7.20
N MET A 107 7.18 10.14 -6.85
CA MET A 107 7.37 8.89 -6.09
C MET A 107 6.77 8.97 -4.68
N ARG A 108 6.88 10.11 -4.00
CA ARG A 108 6.21 10.34 -2.71
C ARG A 108 4.70 10.27 -2.85
N ALA A 109 4.13 10.98 -3.84
CA ALA A 109 2.69 10.92 -4.10
C ALA A 109 2.21 9.49 -4.45
N TYR A 110 3.01 8.73 -5.20
CA TYR A 110 2.75 7.33 -5.50
C TYR A 110 2.75 6.46 -4.22
N ALA A 111 3.76 6.60 -3.37
CA ALA A 111 3.87 5.89 -2.09
C ALA A 111 2.64 6.14 -1.22
N HIS A 112 2.18 7.39 -1.10
CA HIS A 112 0.96 7.71 -0.35
C HIS A 112 -0.31 7.08 -0.95
N CYS A 113 -0.44 7.06 -2.27
CA CYS A 113 -1.58 6.40 -2.93
C CYS A 113 -1.58 4.89 -2.66
N LEU A 114 -0.40 4.25 -2.71
CA LEU A 114 -0.26 2.84 -2.38
C LEU A 114 -0.59 2.59 -0.91
N ALA A 115 -0.02 3.38 0.00
CA ALA A 115 -0.26 3.25 1.43
C ALA A 115 -1.75 3.43 1.79
N SER A 116 -2.41 4.43 1.20
CA SER A 116 -3.85 4.65 1.37
C SER A 116 -4.68 3.48 0.85
N THR A 117 -4.30 2.91 -0.30
CA THR A 117 -5.02 1.76 -0.88
C THR A 117 -4.86 0.52 0.00
N LEU A 118 -3.63 0.24 0.46
CA LEU A 118 -3.34 -0.89 1.35
C LEU A 118 -4.06 -0.78 2.70
N ARG A 119 -4.10 0.41 3.31
CA ARG A 119 -4.86 0.64 4.55
C ARG A 119 -6.37 0.49 4.36
N SER A 120 -6.88 0.81 3.17
CA SER A 120 -8.30 0.59 2.84
C SER A 120 -8.62 -0.87 2.58
N HIS A 121 -7.60 -1.69 2.29
CA HIS A 121 -7.73 -3.09 1.90
C HIS A 121 -6.72 -3.99 2.64
N PRO A 122 -6.76 -4.03 3.99
CA PRO A 122 -5.76 -4.72 4.80
C PRO A 122 -5.68 -6.22 4.52
N GLY A 123 -6.80 -6.85 4.15
CA GLY A 123 -6.85 -8.28 3.85
C GLY A 123 -6.07 -8.67 2.58
N ALA A 124 -5.79 -7.71 1.70
CA ALA A 124 -5.03 -7.92 0.46
C ALA A 124 -3.52 -7.66 0.60
N VAL A 125 -3.06 -7.07 1.72
CA VAL A 125 -1.64 -6.71 1.93
C VAL A 125 -0.72 -7.93 1.79
N MET A 126 -1.12 -9.08 2.34
CA MET A 126 -0.34 -10.32 2.26
C MET A 126 -0.13 -10.83 0.83
N LEU A 127 -1.07 -10.54 -0.08
CA LEU A 127 -0.93 -10.91 -1.48
C LEU A 127 0.17 -10.10 -2.17
N LEU A 128 0.28 -8.81 -1.83
CA LEU A 128 1.30 -7.92 -2.39
C LEU A 128 2.69 -8.18 -1.81
N LEU A 129 2.78 -8.59 -0.53
CA LEU A 129 4.05 -8.98 0.09
C LEU A 129 4.68 -10.21 -0.55
N THR A 130 3.86 -11.19 -0.93
CA THR A 130 4.35 -12.47 -1.42
C THR A 130 4.59 -12.48 -2.93
N HIS A 131 3.86 -11.65 -3.68
CA HIS A 131 3.93 -11.61 -5.14
C HIS A 131 3.82 -10.16 -5.65
N PRO A 132 4.89 -9.34 -5.54
CA PRO A 132 4.89 -7.99 -6.07
C PRO A 132 4.82 -8.04 -7.61
N MET A 133 3.87 -7.29 -8.20
CA MET A 133 3.63 -7.10 -9.65
C MET A 133 4.15 -8.23 -10.57
N SER A 134 3.56 -9.41 -10.45
CA SER A 134 4.04 -10.63 -11.13
C SER A 134 3.29 -10.98 -12.43
N THR A 135 2.15 -10.33 -12.73
CA THR A 135 1.34 -10.66 -13.91
C THR A 135 1.52 -9.68 -15.07
N PRO A 136 1.32 -10.11 -16.34
CA PRO A 136 1.33 -9.21 -17.50
C PRO A 136 0.35 -8.04 -17.39
N GLU A 137 -0.81 -8.27 -16.78
CA GLU A 137 -1.83 -7.25 -16.54
C GLU A 137 -1.33 -6.18 -15.57
N GLN A 138 -0.67 -6.58 -14.47
CA GLN A 138 -0.06 -5.67 -13.50
C GLN A 138 1.05 -4.83 -14.13
N LEU A 139 1.93 -5.47 -14.91
CA LEU A 139 2.99 -4.78 -15.66
C LEU A 139 2.40 -3.81 -16.69
N SER A 140 1.29 -4.16 -17.32
CA SER A 140 0.58 -3.29 -18.26
C SER A 140 -0.04 -2.06 -17.57
N LEU A 141 -0.47 -2.18 -16.31
CA LEU A 141 -0.91 -1.03 -15.52
C LEU A 141 0.25 -0.09 -15.22
N LEU A 142 1.38 -0.62 -14.77
CA LEU A 142 2.59 0.16 -14.52
C LEU A 142 3.10 0.84 -15.80
N ALA A 143 3.09 0.15 -16.93
CA ALA A 143 3.50 0.71 -18.22
C ALA A 143 2.67 1.95 -18.61
N ARG A 144 1.36 1.99 -18.30
CA ARG A 144 0.52 3.18 -18.54
C ARG A 144 0.93 4.36 -17.67
N VAL A 145 1.38 4.10 -16.44
CA VAL A 145 1.93 5.13 -15.57
C VAL A 145 3.19 5.72 -16.19
N PHE A 146 4.13 4.87 -16.63
CA PHE A 146 5.34 5.34 -17.31
C PHE A 146 5.07 6.10 -18.60
N VAL A 147 4.12 5.67 -19.43
CA VAL A 147 3.72 6.43 -20.62
C VAL A 147 3.16 7.80 -20.25
N THR A 148 2.39 7.90 -19.17
CA THR A 148 1.85 9.17 -18.68
C THR A 148 2.94 10.11 -18.20
N LEU A 149 3.93 9.59 -17.46
CA LEU A 149 5.08 10.36 -17.02
C LEU A 149 5.99 10.76 -18.19
N ALA A 150 6.15 9.90 -19.19
CA ALA A 150 6.91 10.22 -20.40
C ALA A 150 6.31 11.41 -21.17
N ARG A 151 4.99 11.47 -21.28
CA ARG A 151 4.29 12.63 -21.87
C ARG A 151 4.49 13.93 -21.11
N ARG A 152 4.98 13.87 -19.87
CA ARG A 152 5.28 15.00 -19.00
C ARG A 152 6.78 15.33 -18.93
N GLY A 153 7.58 14.74 -19.82
CA GLY A 153 9.00 15.04 -19.95
C GLY A 153 9.94 14.15 -19.13
N PHE A 154 9.42 13.14 -18.42
CA PHE A 154 10.28 12.13 -17.81
C PHE A 154 10.77 11.13 -18.87
N THR A 155 11.90 10.46 -18.60
CA THR A 155 12.41 9.38 -19.45
C THR A 155 12.42 8.09 -18.65
N PRO A 156 11.35 7.26 -18.71
CA PRO A 156 11.31 5.99 -18.00
C PRO A 156 12.48 5.08 -18.40
N ASN A 157 13.21 4.60 -17.40
CA ASN A 157 14.39 3.75 -17.56
C ASN A 157 14.43 2.68 -16.46
N ALA A 158 15.49 1.85 -16.46
CA ALA A 158 15.67 0.81 -15.47
C ALA A 158 15.75 1.38 -14.04
N ASP A 159 16.38 2.54 -13.85
CA ASP A 159 16.51 3.18 -12.53
C ASP A 159 15.15 3.62 -11.97
N MET A 160 14.30 4.19 -12.82
CA MET A 160 12.93 4.57 -12.45
C MET A 160 12.08 3.35 -12.10
N LEU A 161 12.23 2.24 -12.83
CA LEU A 161 11.58 0.98 -12.48
C LEU A 161 12.10 0.43 -11.14
N GLY A 162 13.41 0.49 -10.91
CA GLY A 162 14.03 0.12 -9.65
C GLY A 162 13.50 0.95 -8.47
N LEU A 163 13.35 2.26 -8.66
CA LEU A 163 12.80 3.17 -7.68
C LEU A 163 11.32 2.86 -7.38
N VAL A 164 10.49 2.64 -8.40
CA VAL A 164 9.10 2.22 -8.22
C VAL A 164 9.02 0.92 -7.41
N ASN A 165 9.87 -0.06 -7.72
CA ASN A 165 9.91 -1.33 -7.00
C ASN A 165 10.34 -1.14 -5.54
N ALA A 166 11.39 -0.36 -5.28
CA ALA A 166 11.86 -0.06 -3.93
C ALA A 166 10.77 0.64 -3.09
N VAL A 167 10.13 1.66 -3.64
CA VAL A 167 9.01 2.37 -3.00
C VAL A 167 7.83 1.44 -2.76
N SER A 168 7.52 0.57 -3.72
CA SER A 168 6.43 -0.42 -3.60
C SER A 168 6.67 -1.39 -2.45
N ILE A 169 7.86 -2.00 -2.39
CA ILE A 169 8.23 -2.98 -1.37
C ILE A 169 8.25 -2.33 0.01
N TYR A 170 8.92 -1.18 0.14
CA TYR A 170 8.96 -0.42 1.39
C TYR A 170 7.55 -0.09 1.88
N THR A 171 6.73 0.52 1.02
CA THR A 171 5.37 0.93 1.41
C THR A 171 4.51 -0.27 1.79
N THR A 172 4.61 -1.37 1.04
CA THR A 172 3.84 -2.58 1.32
C THR A 172 4.24 -3.19 2.66
N ALA A 173 5.54 -3.33 2.93
CA ALA A 173 6.06 -3.87 4.19
C ALA A 173 5.74 -2.95 5.38
N PHE A 174 5.87 -1.64 5.19
CA PHE A 174 5.59 -0.66 6.25
C PHE A 174 4.10 -0.69 6.64
N VAL A 175 3.20 -0.66 5.66
CA VAL A 175 1.76 -0.75 5.94
C VAL A 175 1.38 -2.12 6.49
N ALA A 176 2.05 -3.20 6.06
CA ALA A 176 1.80 -4.52 6.63
C ALA A 176 2.08 -4.56 8.14
N ALA A 177 3.17 -3.95 8.59
CA ALA A 177 3.48 -3.84 10.02
C ALA A 177 2.44 -3.01 10.80
N GLU A 178 1.70 -2.12 10.13
CA GLU A 178 0.66 -1.29 10.75
C GLU A 178 -0.71 -2.00 10.80
N VAL A 179 -1.09 -2.75 9.76
CA VAL A 179 -2.48 -3.23 9.60
C VAL A 179 -2.64 -4.76 9.61
N VAL A 180 -1.56 -5.52 9.46
CA VAL A 180 -1.64 -6.99 9.46
C VAL A 180 -1.41 -7.50 10.87
N PRO A 181 -2.36 -8.24 11.46
CA PRO A 181 -2.19 -8.77 12.81
C PRO A 181 -1.06 -9.82 12.85
N PRO A 182 -0.35 -9.94 13.99
CA PRO A 182 0.67 -10.95 14.16
C PRO A 182 0.09 -12.36 14.03
N VAL A 183 0.86 -13.27 13.42
CA VAL A 183 0.45 -14.66 13.22
C VAL A 183 0.19 -15.34 14.58
N GLY A 184 -1.03 -15.82 14.78
CA GLY A 184 -1.42 -16.52 16.02
C GLY A 184 -1.69 -15.61 17.22
N GLY A 185 -1.64 -14.28 17.05
CA GLY A 185 -1.94 -13.30 18.11
C GLY A 185 -3.39 -12.80 18.09
N SER A 186 -3.79 -12.16 19.19
CA SER A 186 -4.96 -11.27 19.21
C SER A 186 -4.57 -9.90 18.64
N PRO A 187 -5.51 -9.07 18.14
CA PRO A 187 -5.22 -7.70 17.71
C PRO A 187 -4.43 -6.97 18.80
N GLU A 188 -3.30 -6.37 18.42
CA GLU A 188 -2.27 -5.86 19.33
C GLU A 188 -2.87 -4.97 20.42
N GLN A 189 -2.61 -5.33 21.66
CA GLN A 189 -2.54 -4.33 22.71
C GLN A 189 -1.27 -3.52 22.42
N PRO A 190 -1.32 -2.17 22.41
CA PRO A 190 -0.12 -1.37 22.18
C PRO A 190 0.96 -1.84 23.16
N ALA A 191 2.19 -2.01 22.66
CA ALA A 191 3.30 -2.48 23.47
C ALA A 191 3.36 -1.64 24.76
N ASP A 192 3.36 -2.29 25.91
CA ASP A 192 3.45 -1.61 27.20
C ASP A 192 4.90 -1.15 27.40
N LEU A 193 5.21 0.00 26.79
CA LEU A 193 6.53 0.62 26.84
C LEU A 193 6.92 1.00 28.27
N SER A 194 5.93 1.22 29.15
CA SER A 194 6.19 1.48 30.57
C SER A 194 6.65 0.21 31.29
N ALA A 195 5.95 -0.91 31.11
CA ALA A 195 6.38 -2.20 31.65
C ALA A 195 7.72 -2.67 31.05
N ALA A 196 7.98 -2.38 29.77
CA ALA A 196 9.26 -2.68 29.15
C ALA A 196 10.41 -1.84 29.74
N SER A 197 10.15 -0.57 30.05
CA SER A 197 11.10 0.31 30.77
C SER A 197 11.34 -0.18 32.19
N ASP A 198 10.28 -0.57 32.91
CA ASP A 198 10.37 -1.05 34.30
C ASP A 198 11.13 -2.38 34.43
N ALA A 199 11.23 -3.15 33.35
CA ALA A 199 11.99 -4.39 33.29
C ALA A 199 13.50 -4.18 33.05
N LEU A 200 13.94 -2.96 32.73
CA LEU A 200 15.36 -2.64 32.55
C LEU A 200 16.06 -2.49 33.90
N ASP A 201 17.32 -2.93 33.96
CA ASP A 201 18.16 -2.60 35.10
C ASP A 201 18.41 -1.07 35.15
N PRO A 202 18.63 -0.49 36.34
CA PRO A 202 18.69 0.97 36.50
C PRO A 202 19.75 1.67 35.63
N GLU A 203 20.87 1.01 35.34
CA GLU A 203 21.93 1.54 34.49
C GLU A 203 21.49 1.63 33.02
N ASP A 204 20.81 0.59 32.51
CA ASP A 204 20.29 0.55 31.15
C ASP A 204 19.11 1.51 30.96
N ALA A 205 18.21 1.59 31.95
CA ALA A 205 17.10 2.54 31.95
C ALA A 205 17.62 3.99 31.90
N GLN A 206 18.69 4.29 32.64
CA GLN A 206 19.31 5.60 32.64
C GLN A 206 20.00 5.92 31.31
N ALA A 207 20.64 4.94 30.68
CA ALA A 207 21.28 5.09 29.36
C ALA A 207 20.24 5.32 28.24
N LEU A 208 19.07 4.67 28.33
CA LEU A 208 18.00 4.76 27.33
C LEU A 208 16.95 5.84 27.62
N ARG A 209 17.05 6.55 28.74
CA ARG A 209 16.05 7.55 29.18
C ARG A 209 15.58 8.51 28.06
N PRO A 210 16.47 9.14 27.26
CA PRO A 210 16.01 10.05 26.19
C PRO A 210 15.13 9.33 25.14
N LEU A 211 15.46 8.09 24.80
CA LEU A 211 14.67 7.28 23.87
C LEU A 211 13.32 6.87 24.49
N ILE A 212 13.33 6.46 25.75
CA ILE A 212 12.10 6.07 26.47
C ILE A 212 11.14 7.25 26.56
N GLU A 213 11.63 8.44 26.89
CA GLU A 213 10.85 9.68 26.91
C GLU A 213 10.26 9.99 25.52
N ASP A 214 11.07 9.94 24.45
CA ASP A 214 10.61 10.14 23.07
C ASP A 214 9.52 9.14 22.66
N LEU A 215 9.67 7.86 23.05
CA LEU A 215 8.69 6.80 22.77
C LEU A 215 7.37 7.02 23.54
N LEU A 216 7.45 7.34 24.84
CA LEU A 216 6.30 7.58 25.71
C LEU A 216 5.53 8.85 25.34
N ASP A 217 6.21 9.89 24.86
CA ASP A 217 5.60 11.13 24.38
C ASP A 217 4.87 10.96 23.03
N GLY A 218 4.87 9.75 22.46
CA GLY A 218 4.27 9.48 21.15
C GLY A 218 5.00 10.16 19.99
N ARG A 219 6.24 10.64 20.21
CA ARG A 219 7.10 11.18 19.13
C ARG A 219 7.55 10.08 18.16
N TYR A 220 7.24 8.83 18.47
CA TYR A 220 7.38 7.66 17.61
C TYR A 220 6.06 7.30 16.91
N ASP A 221 5.59 8.20 16.03
CA ASP A 221 4.42 7.98 15.18
C ASP A 221 4.77 7.13 13.95
N PHE A 222 3.92 6.15 13.61
CA PHE A 222 4.02 5.34 12.39
C PHE A 222 4.04 6.20 11.13
N ASN A 223 3.28 7.29 11.09
CA ASN A 223 3.26 8.19 9.94
C ASN A 223 4.61 8.90 9.76
N ALA A 224 5.16 9.46 10.85
CA ALA A 224 6.48 10.10 10.83
C ALA A 224 7.60 9.12 10.45
N GLN A 225 7.50 7.85 10.87
CA GLN A 225 8.44 6.81 10.45
C GLN A 225 8.31 6.44 8.98
N PHE A 226 7.08 6.31 8.48
CA PHE A 226 6.81 6.06 7.07
C PHE A 226 7.48 7.13 6.21
N GLU A 227 7.27 8.41 6.54
CA GLU A 227 7.87 9.54 5.83
C GLU A 227 9.39 9.55 5.91
N ARG A 228 9.98 9.31 7.09
CA ARG A 228 11.43 9.29 7.26
C ARG A 228 12.09 8.17 6.45
N GLY A 229 11.55 6.96 6.49
CA GLY A 229 12.11 5.85 5.71
C GLY A 229 11.90 6.03 4.21
N LEU A 230 10.75 6.59 3.79
CA LEU A 230 10.51 6.93 2.39
C LEU A 230 11.51 7.99 1.91
N GLU A 231 11.73 9.05 2.69
CA GLU A 231 12.72 10.08 2.38
C GLU A 231 14.13 9.52 2.26
N ALA A 232 14.52 8.60 3.15
CA ALA A 232 15.82 7.94 3.07
C ALA A 232 15.99 7.14 1.77
N ILE A 233 14.95 6.42 1.34
CA ILE A 233 14.93 5.71 0.06
C ILE A 233 15.02 6.71 -1.10
N LEU A 234 14.20 7.76 -1.10
CA LEU A 234 14.16 8.74 -2.20
C LEU A 234 15.49 9.49 -2.35
N ARG A 235 16.14 9.87 -1.24
CA ARG A 235 17.47 10.51 -1.27
C ARG A 235 18.57 9.60 -1.80
N GLY A 236 18.50 8.30 -1.55
CA GLY A 236 19.47 7.33 -2.05
C GLY A 236 19.45 7.16 -3.58
N TRP A 237 18.40 7.64 -4.25
CA TRP A 237 18.21 7.61 -5.70
C TRP A 237 18.37 8.99 -6.37
N ALA A 238 18.67 10.03 -5.59
CA ALA A 238 18.82 11.41 -6.04
C ALA A 238 20.18 11.66 -6.72
#